data_AF-A0A8S1EEY8-F1
#
_entry.id   AF-A0A8S1EEY8-F1
#
_cell.length_a   1.000
_cell.length_b   1.000
_cell.length_c   1.000
_cell.angle_alpha   90.00
_cell.angle_beta   90.00
_cell.angle_gamma   90.00
#
_symmetry.space_group_name_H-M   'P 1'
#
loop_
_entity.id
_entity.type
_entity.pdbx_description
1 polymer ?
#
loop_
_entity_poly.entity_id
_entity_poly.type
_entity_poly.pdbx_seq_one_letter_code
_entity_poly.pdbx_strand_id
1 'polypeptide(L)'
;MMIRLELLVLLITYCSCQFCPIGYSDLRQGTPCTATTYCQVVGGGSYTCVRGYCCRSNIAQDDANYCRARRSSIQRTSDGGVVDCFAQQCRQGYQCEYSEALAIYICCSTSPGVPQFDDAPGTVRLVPGTARAVQCFEPNHCLWVDTPNCVDSNEWGYKVCCSTFNCN
;
A
#
# COMPACT_ATOMS: atom_id res chain seq x y z
N MET A 1 0.82 58.31 -25.58
CA MET A 1 0.66 57.12 -26.46
C MET A 1 0.39 55.93 -25.54
N MET A 2 -0.89 55.60 -25.35
CA MET A 2 -1.38 54.38 -24.66
C MET A 2 -1.14 53.16 -25.55
N ILE A 3 -1.33 51.94 -25.01
CA ILE A 3 -1.22 50.57 -25.61
C ILE A 3 0.08 49.90 -25.12
N ARG A 4 0.12 48.76 -24.40
CA ARG A 4 -0.88 47.72 -24.10
C ARG A 4 -0.50 47.01 -22.79
N LEU A 5 -1.46 46.96 -21.88
CA LEU A 5 -1.48 46.19 -20.64
C LEU A 5 -2.28 44.91 -20.88
N GLU A 6 -1.76 43.97 -21.66
CA GLU A 6 -2.50 42.76 -22.06
C GLU A 6 -1.51 41.60 -22.26
N LEU A 7 -0.95 41.07 -21.16
CA LEU A 7 -0.42 39.70 -21.16
C LEU A 7 -0.35 39.12 -19.74
N LEU A 8 -1.36 39.38 -18.92
CA LEU A 8 -1.56 38.64 -17.66
C LEU A 8 -2.44 37.41 -17.98
N VAL A 9 -1.91 36.50 -18.81
CA VAL A 9 -2.58 35.24 -19.12
C VAL A 9 -2.46 34.35 -17.88
N LEU A 10 -3.51 34.44 -17.05
CA LEU A 10 -4.08 33.39 -16.20
C LEU A 10 -3.41 32.02 -16.33
N LEU A 11 -2.30 31.83 -15.61
CA LEU A 11 -1.86 30.52 -15.16
C LEU A 11 -2.75 30.12 -13.98
N ILE A 12 -4.00 29.75 -14.27
CA ILE A 12 -4.81 28.99 -13.33
C ILE A 12 -4.18 27.60 -13.29
N THR A 13 -3.27 27.39 -12.35
CA THR A 13 -2.80 26.07 -11.95
C THR A 13 -4.01 25.30 -11.46
N TYR A 14 -4.57 24.44 -12.32
CA TYR A 14 -5.52 23.42 -11.92
C TYR A 14 -4.78 22.47 -10.97
N CYS A 15 -4.86 22.76 -9.68
CA CYS A 15 -4.43 21.85 -8.64
C CYS A 15 -5.50 20.76 -8.55
N SER A 16 -5.34 19.70 -9.33
CA SER A 16 -6.15 18.50 -9.19
C SER A 16 -5.83 17.89 -7.83
N CYS A 17 -6.70 18.10 -6.84
CA CYS A 17 -6.59 17.40 -5.56
C CYS A 17 -6.86 15.91 -5.79
N GLN A 18 -5.82 15.14 -6.07
CA GLN A 18 -5.92 13.69 -6.12
C GLN A 18 -5.97 13.17 -4.68
N PHE A 19 -7.16 12.79 -4.21
CA PHE A 19 -7.38 12.28 -2.85
C PHE A 19 -6.76 10.90 -2.65
N CYS A 20 -6.68 10.13 -3.72
CA CYS A 20 -6.05 8.83 -3.73
C CYS A 20 -4.54 8.94 -3.96
N PRO A 21 -3.73 8.06 -3.33
CA PRO A 21 -2.29 8.06 -3.54
C PRO A 21 -1.94 7.76 -5.01
N ILE A 22 -0.70 8.08 -5.37
CA ILE A 22 -0.16 7.77 -6.71
C ILE A 22 -0.37 6.29 -7.02
N GLY A 23 -0.86 5.98 -8.22
CA GLY A 23 -1.23 4.61 -8.60
C GLY A 23 -2.71 4.25 -8.36
N TYR A 24 -3.53 5.20 -7.88
CA TYR A 24 -4.95 5.01 -7.66
C TYR A 24 -5.80 6.09 -8.32
N SER A 25 -6.97 5.70 -8.84
CA SER A 25 -8.04 6.61 -9.27
C SER A 25 -9.04 6.77 -8.15
N ASP A 26 -9.47 8.00 -7.95
CA ASP A 26 -10.55 8.33 -7.04
C ASP A 26 -11.91 7.96 -7.63
N LEU A 27 -12.79 7.45 -6.77
CA LEU A 27 -14.20 7.32 -7.09
C LEU A 27 -14.85 8.70 -6.98
N ARG A 28 -15.34 9.23 -8.10
CA ARG A 28 -16.09 10.50 -8.17
C ARG A 28 -15.40 11.68 -7.46
N GLN A 29 -14.13 11.96 -7.77
CA GLN A 29 -13.39 13.10 -7.19
C GLN A 29 -13.18 13.00 -5.68
N GLY A 30 -13.06 11.79 -5.13
CA GLY A 30 -12.76 11.56 -3.72
C GLY A 30 -13.99 11.25 -2.87
N THR A 31 -14.72 10.19 -3.20
CA THR A 31 -15.80 9.68 -2.34
C THR A 31 -15.22 9.23 -0.99
N PRO A 32 -15.63 9.81 0.14
CA PRO A 32 -15.12 9.40 1.45
C PRO A 32 -15.64 8.01 1.84
N CYS A 33 -14.86 7.29 2.63
CA CYS A 33 -15.22 5.96 3.10
C CYS A 33 -14.66 5.67 4.48
N THR A 34 -15.39 4.84 5.23
CA THR A 34 -14.94 4.23 6.49
C THR A 34 -14.60 2.76 6.32
N ALA A 35 -15.07 2.11 5.25
CA ALA A 35 -14.84 0.70 4.97
C ALA A 35 -14.81 0.42 3.46
N THR A 36 -14.05 -0.60 3.05
CA THR A 36 -13.97 -1.07 1.66
C THR A 36 -15.31 -1.55 1.12
N THR A 37 -16.13 -2.18 1.97
CA THR A 37 -17.48 -2.64 1.58
C THR A 37 -18.36 -1.50 1.08
N TYR A 38 -18.26 -0.31 1.67
CA TYR A 38 -18.96 0.88 1.19
C TYR A 38 -18.52 1.21 -0.25
N CYS A 39 -17.22 1.29 -0.50
CA CYS A 39 -16.66 1.56 -1.82
C CYS A 39 -17.03 0.50 -2.86
N GLN A 40 -17.11 -0.76 -2.47
CA GLN A 40 -17.52 -1.85 -3.34
C GLN A 40 -19.01 -1.76 -3.72
N VAL A 41 -19.85 -1.28 -2.81
CA VAL A 41 -21.27 -1.02 -3.07
C VAL A 41 -21.47 0.22 -3.94
N VAL A 42 -20.73 1.31 -3.69
CA VAL A 42 -20.94 2.59 -4.39
C VAL A 42 -20.15 2.74 -5.70
N GLY A 43 -19.00 2.07 -5.83
CA GLY A 43 -18.10 2.16 -6.98
C GLY A 43 -17.89 0.84 -7.73
N GLY A 44 -18.38 -0.28 -7.19
CA GLY A 44 -18.17 -1.63 -7.71
C GLY A 44 -16.97 -2.33 -7.06
N GLY A 45 -16.90 -3.65 -7.20
CA GLY A 45 -15.95 -4.52 -6.48
C GLY A 45 -14.46 -4.24 -6.65
N SER A 46 -14.08 -3.34 -7.57
CA SER A 46 -12.69 -2.93 -7.82
C SER A 46 -12.24 -1.70 -6.99
N TYR A 47 -13.15 -1.04 -6.27
CA TYR A 47 -12.81 0.08 -5.40
C TYR A 47 -12.61 -0.38 -3.96
N THR A 48 -11.56 0.12 -3.34
CA THR A 48 -11.22 -0.12 -1.93
C THR A 48 -11.11 1.19 -1.18
N CYS A 49 -11.27 1.14 0.14
CA CYS A 49 -11.12 2.34 0.95
C CYS A 49 -9.63 2.58 1.26
N VAL A 50 -9.06 3.65 0.71
CA VAL A 50 -7.65 4.01 0.86
C VAL A 50 -7.57 5.44 1.41
N ARG A 51 -6.92 5.59 2.57
CA ARG A 51 -6.77 6.89 3.27
C ARG A 51 -8.09 7.65 3.48
N GLY A 52 -9.18 6.91 3.72
CA GLY A 52 -10.51 7.50 3.95
C GLY A 52 -11.25 7.89 2.68
N TYR A 53 -10.75 7.53 1.50
CA TYR A 53 -11.40 7.75 0.21
C TYR A 53 -11.52 6.46 -0.59
N CYS A 54 -12.60 6.30 -1.34
CA CYS A 54 -12.79 5.18 -2.25
C CYS A 54 -11.86 5.36 -3.43
N CYS A 55 -10.87 4.49 -3.48
CA CYS A 55 -9.83 4.49 -4.48
C CYS A 55 -9.87 3.16 -5.20
N ARG A 56 -9.76 3.21 -6.51
CA ARG A 56 -9.49 2.04 -7.33
C ARG A 56 -8.02 2.06 -7.66
N SER A 57 -7.35 0.94 -7.46
CA SER A 57 -5.98 0.81 -7.95
C SER A 57 -6.01 1.00 -9.48
N ASN A 58 -5.37 2.06 -9.97
CA ASN A 58 -5.04 2.19 -11.39
C ASN A 58 -3.96 1.18 -11.76
N ILE A 59 -3.21 0.72 -10.75
CA ILE A 59 -2.42 -0.49 -10.78
C ILE A 59 -3.39 -1.67 -10.58
N ALA A 60 -4.35 -1.82 -11.48
CA ALA A 60 -5.18 -3.02 -11.51
C ALA A 60 -4.24 -4.17 -11.85
N GLN A 61 -3.95 -5.06 -10.90
CA GLN A 61 -3.32 -6.35 -11.21
C GLN A 61 -1.97 -6.31 -11.98
N ASP A 62 -1.28 -5.16 -12.05
CA ASP A 62 -0.03 -5.01 -12.79
C ASP A 62 1.24 -5.22 -11.95
N ASP A 63 1.12 -5.60 -10.67
CA ASP A 63 2.23 -6.27 -9.95
C ASP A 63 2.72 -7.50 -10.74
N ALA A 64 1.85 -8.10 -11.56
CA ALA A 64 2.19 -9.18 -12.48
C ALA A 64 3.19 -8.79 -13.59
N ASN A 65 3.44 -7.49 -13.81
CA ASN A 65 4.32 -6.99 -14.86
C ASN A 65 5.57 -6.26 -14.35
N TYR A 66 5.62 -5.89 -13.06
CA TYR A 66 6.81 -5.24 -12.49
C TYR A 66 7.91 -6.23 -12.14
N CYS A 67 7.51 -7.43 -11.74
CA CYS A 67 8.39 -8.53 -11.41
C CYS A 67 8.46 -9.52 -12.58
N ARG A 68 9.58 -10.23 -12.69
CA ARG A 68 9.78 -11.26 -13.73
C ARG A 68 8.81 -12.42 -13.57
N ALA A 69 8.49 -12.79 -12.33
CA ALA A 69 7.52 -13.83 -12.03
C ALA A 69 6.08 -13.30 -12.17
N ARG A 70 5.26 -13.97 -12.99
CA ARG A 70 3.84 -13.61 -13.07
C ARG A 70 3.16 -13.84 -11.73
N ARG A 71 2.34 -12.89 -11.28
CA ARG A 71 1.61 -12.92 -10.00
C ARG A 71 2.51 -12.92 -8.75
N SER A 72 3.77 -12.49 -8.85
CA SER A 72 4.52 -12.12 -7.66
C SER A 72 4.06 -10.75 -7.14
N SER A 73 4.25 -10.55 -5.84
CA SER A 73 3.95 -9.29 -5.17
C SER A 73 5.21 -8.44 -5.03
N ILE A 74 5.05 -7.12 -5.02
CA ILE A 74 6.15 -6.17 -4.81
C ILE A 74 6.19 -5.80 -3.33
N GLN A 75 7.38 -5.79 -2.73
CA GLN A 75 7.58 -5.27 -1.39
C GLN A 75 7.37 -3.75 -1.37
N ARG A 76 6.62 -3.28 -0.39
CA ARG A 76 6.33 -1.86 -0.23
C ARG A 76 6.88 -1.32 1.09
N THR A 77 7.25 -0.05 1.09
CA THR A 77 7.65 0.70 2.28
C THR A 77 6.45 0.96 3.18
N SER A 78 6.71 1.48 4.38
CA SER A 78 5.66 1.84 5.33
C SER A 78 4.63 2.84 4.75
N ASP A 79 5.06 3.64 3.76
CA ASP A 79 4.26 4.69 3.15
C ASP A 79 3.53 4.23 1.88
N GLY A 80 3.67 2.95 1.51
CA GLY A 80 3.10 2.35 0.31
C GLY A 80 3.95 2.52 -0.96
N GLY A 81 5.12 3.15 -0.83
CA GLY A 81 6.12 3.25 -1.90
C GLY A 81 6.71 1.89 -2.24
N VAL A 82 7.31 1.76 -3.42
CA VAL A 82 8.02 0.54 -3.80
C VAL A 82 9.40 0.55 -3.13
N VAL A 83 9.81 -0.58 -2.54
CA VAL A 83 11.14 -0.70 -1.94
C VAL A 83 12.19 -0.78 -3.04
N ASP A 84 13.12 0.18 -3.05
CA ASP A 84 14.32 0.12 -3.88
C ASP A 84 15.35 -0.79 -3.21
N CYS A 85 15.62 -1.95 -3.82
CA CYS A 85 16.54 -2.92 -3.23
C CYS A 85 18.02 -2.58 -3.35
N PHE A 86 18.35 -1.50 -4.05
CA PHE A 86 19.67 -0.90 -4.02
C PHE A 86 19.88 -0.02 -2.78
N ALA A 87 18.81 0.62 -2.30
CA ALA A 87 18.83 1.49 -1.14
C ALA A 87 18.53 0.75 0.17
N GLN A 88 17.67 -0.28 0.12
CA GLN A 88 17.20 -1.02 1.28
C GLN A 88 17.16 -2.53 1.00
N GLN A 89 17.66 -3.34 1.92
CA GLN A 89 17.60 -4.80 1.75
C GLN A 89 16.15 -5.32 1.69
N CYS A 90 15.89 -6.25 0.77
CA CYS A 90 14.62 -6.94 0.68
C CYS A 90 14.33 -7.78 1.93
N ARG A 91 13.05 -7.89 2.27
CA ARG A 91 12.57 -8.80 3.32
C ARG A 91 12.75 -10.25 2.91
N GLN A 92 12.74 -11.14 3.90
CA GLN A 92 12.75 -12.58 3.66
C GLN A 92 11.58 -12.96 2.74
N GLY A 93 11.83 -13.81 1.74
CA GLY A 93 10.83 -14.17 0.74
C GLY A 93 10.74 -13.21 -0.47
N TYR A 94 11.50 -12.11 -0.46
CA TYR A 94 11.63 -11.23 -1.61
C TYR A 94 13.05 -11.28 -2.19
N GLN A 95 13.13 -11.24 -3.51
CA GLN A 95 14.37 -11.16 -4.28
C GLN A 95 14.43 -9.82 -5.03
N CYS A 96 15.64 -9.28 -5.13
CA CYS A 96 15.87 -8.02 -5.82
C CYS A 96 15.85 -8.24 -7.34
N GLU A 97 14.93 -7.58 -8.02
CA GLU A 97 14.74 -7.66 -9.47
C GLU A 97 14.72 -6.27 -10.09
N TYR A 98 15.36 -6.11 -11.25
CA TYR A 98 15.23 -4.86 -12.01
C TYR A 98 13.86 -4.80 -12.68
N SER A 99 13.11 -3.72 -12.45
CA SER A 99 11.83 -3.48 -13.10
C SER A 99 11.98 -2.48 -14.23
N GLU A 100 11.82 -2.94 -15.47
CA GLU A 100 11.90 -2.06 -16.65
C GLU A 100 10.82 -0.96 -16.62
N ALA A 101 9.64 -1.27 -16.08
CA ALA A 101 8.52 -0.33 -16.02
C ALA A 101 8.74 0.80 -14.99
N LEU A 102 9.58 0.59 -13.97
CA LEU A 102 9.90 1.60 -12.95
C LEU A 102 11.32 2.14 -13.06
N ALA A 103 12.16 1.54 -13.91
CA ALA A 103 13.58 1.85 -14.06
C ALA A 103 14.37 1.82 -12.74
N ILE A 104 13.98 0.95 -11.81
CA ILE A 104 14.61 0.77 -10.49
C ILE A 104 14.69 -0.72 -10.13
N TYR A 105 15.56 -1.02 -9.18
CA TYR A 105 15.66 -2.34 -8.56
C TYR A 105 14.62 -2.47 -7.46
N ILE A 106 13.68 -3.42 -7.58
CA ILE A 106 12.58 -3.62 -6.64
C ILE A 106 12.63 -4.99 -5.99
N CYS A 107 12.05 -5.11 -4.81
CA CYS A 107 11.90 -6.39 -4.13
C CYS A 107 10.62 -7.12 -4.62
N CYS A 108 10.78 -8.28 -5.25
CA CYS A 108 9.72 -9.12 -5.80
C CYS A 108 9.60 -10.44 -5.03
N SER A 109 8.39 -10.92 -4.77
CA SER A 109 8.21 -12.17 -4.01
C SER A 109 8.71 -13.39 -4.77
N THR A 110 9.42 -14.29 -4.08
CA THR A 110 10.02 -15.52 -4.65
C THR A 110 8.98 -16.61 -4.94
N SER A 111 7.75 -16.45 -4.44
CA SER A 111 6.65 -17.39 -4.66
C SER A 111 5.48 -16.70 -5.38
N PRO A 112 5.14 -17.11 -6.62
CA PRO A 112 4.02 -16.55 -7.36
C PRO A 112 2.69 -17.00 -6.76
N GLY A 113 1.79 -16.06 -6.50
CA GLY A 113 0.41 -16.35 -6.07
C GLY A 113 0.18 -16.42 -4.56
N VAL A 114 1.22 -16.25 -3.74
CA VAL A 114 1.04 -15.96 -2.31
C VAL A 114 1.43 -14.49 -2.13
N PRO A 115 0.49 -13.56 -1.86
CA PRO A 115 0.90 -12.34 -1.18
C PRO A 115 1.57 -12.81 0.10
N GLN A 116 2.91 -12.72 0.17
CA GLN A 116 3.65 -13.04 1.38
C GLN A 116 3.31 -11.95 2.40
N PHE A 117 2.16 -12.14 3.04
CA PHE A 117 2.04 -11.91 4.47
C PHE A 117 2.93 -12.99 5.09
N ASP A 118 4.13 -12.59 5.50
CA ASP A 118 5.23 -13.47 5.86
C ASP A 118 4.83 -14.51 6.93
N ASP A 119 4.94 -15.80 6.64
CA ASP A 119 4.95 -16.89 7.64
C ASP A 119 6.29 -16.94 8.43
N ALA A 120 7.09 -15.86 8.38
CA ALA A 120 8.27 -15.76 9.21
C ALA A 120 7.87 -15.65 10.70
N PRO A 121 8.61 -16.30 11.61
CA PRO A 121 8.38 -16.10 13.04
C PRO A 121 8.65 -14.62 13.40
N GLY A 122 7.68 -13.95 14.02
CA GLY A 122 7.76 -12.52 14.38
C GLY A 122 7.11 -11.56 13.39
N THR A 123 6.43 -12.05 12.35
CA THR A 123 5.73 -11.21 11.38
C THR A 123 4.53 -10.50 12.00
N VAL A 124 4.46 -9.19 11.79
CA VAL A 124 3.34 -8.34 12.18
C VAL A 124 2.31 -8.25 11.06
N ARG A 125 1.04 -8.44 11.42
CA ARG A 125 -0.08 -8.24 10.50
C ARG A 125 -0.23 -6.75 10.22
N LEU A 126 -0.20 -6.38 8.95
CA LEU A 126 -0.47 -5.01 8.52
C LEU A 126 -1.92 -4.86 8.09
N VAL A 127 -2.51 -3.70 8.34
CA VAL A 127 -3.83 -3.36 7.82
C VAL A 127 -3.74 -3.33 6.30
N PRO A 128 -4.53 -4.13 5.56
CA PRO A 128 -4.41 -4.25 4.12
C PRO A 128 -4.41 -2.91 3.39
N GLY A 129 -3.46 -2.72 2.47
CA GLY A 129 -3.31 -1.45 1.72
C GLY A 129 -2.73 -0.29 2.52
N THR A 130 -2.31 -0.55 3.76
CA THR A 130 -1.48 0.35 4.56
C THR A 130 -0.23 -0.41 4.97
N ALA A 131 0.73 0.30 5.56
CA ALA A 131 1.74 -0.39 6.34
C ALA A 131 1.59 -0.18 7.84
N ARG A 132 0.40 0.18 8.32
CA ARG A 132 0.18 0.25 9.76
C ARG A 132 -0.01 -1.16 10.29
N ALA A 133 0.72 -1.50 11.35
CA ALA A 133 0.46 -2.72 12.08
C ALA A 133 -0.97 -2.72 12.64
N VAL A 134 -1.65 -3.87 12.54
CA VAL A 134 -2.96 -4.10 13.14
C VAL A 134 -2.78 -4.01 14.64
N GLN A 135 -3.32 -2.94 15.21
CA GLN A 135 -3.30 -2.74 16.65
C GLN A 135 -4.27 -3.70 17.33
N CYS A 136 -3.83 -4.27 18.45
CA CYS A 136 -4.63 -5.11 19.30
C CYS A 136 -4.58 -4.58 20.74
N PHE A 137 -5.53 -5.03 21.57
CA PHE A 137 -5.66 -4.56 22.96
C PHE A 137 -5.73 -5.72 23.94
N GLU A 138 -6.16 -6.89 23.47
CA GLU A 138 -6.37 -8.09 24.26
C GLU A 138 -5.80 -9.32 23.53
N PRO A 139 -5.41 -10.38 24.27
CA PRO A 139 -4.81 -11.59 23.69
C PRO A 139 -5.63 -12.24 22.57
N ASN A 140 -6.96 -12.15 22.62
CA ASN A 140 -7.87 -12.80 21.65
C ASN A 140 -8.36 -11.85 20.55
N HIS A 141 -7.84 -10.63 20.47
CA HIS A 141 -8.29 -9.64 19.48
C HIS A 141 -7.77 -9.96 18.07
N CYS A 142 -6.72 -10.77 17.97
CA CYS A 142 -6.15 -11.16 16.69
C CYS A 142 -6.90 -12.37 16.13
N LEU A 143 -7.77 -12.14 15.15
CA LEU A 143 -8.67 -13.15 14.58
C LEU A 143 -8.03 -14.01 13.48
N TRP A 144 -6.74 -13.78 13.21
CA TRP A 144 -6.02 -14.42 12.10
C TRP A 144 -5.21 -15.61 12.58
N VAL A 145 -5.31 -16.73 11.87
CA VAL A 145 -4.63 -17.99 12.20
C VAL A 145 -3.11 -17.84 12.11
N ASP A 146 -2.62 -17.00 11.20
CA ASP A 146 -1.21 -16.71 10.93
C ASP A 146 -0.59 -15.72 11.92
N THR A 147 -1.39 -14.82 12.51
CA THR A 147 -0.93 -13.83 13.49
C THR A 147 -1.83 -13.79 14.72
N PRO A 148 -1.89 -14.87 15.52
CA PRO A 148 -2.89 -14.99 16.58
C PRO A 148 -2.50 -14.23 17.87
N ASN A 149 -1.25 -13.75 17.97
CA ASN A 149 -0.73 -13.21 19.23
C ASN A 149 -0.84 -11.69 19.26
N CYS A 150 -1.44 -11.16 20.31
CA CYS A 150 -1.41 -9.72 20.59
C CYS A 150 -0.23 -9.38 21.50
N VAL A 151 0.81 -8.74 20.94
CA VAL A 151 2.07 -8.50 21.67
C VAL A 151 2.58 -7.09 21.50
N ASP A 152 3.32 -6.60 22.49
CA ASP A 152 3.96 -5.29 22.41
C ASP A 152 5.07 -5.30 21.35
N SER A 153 5.07 -4.31 20.45
CA SER A 153 6.15 -4.11 19.49
C SER A 153 6.87 -2.79 19.76
N ASN A 154 8.19 -2.87 19.88
CA ASN A 154 9.04 -1.70 20.06
C ASN A 154 9.13 -0.83 18.80
N GLU A 155 9.04 -1.44 17.61
CA GLU A 155 9.05 -0.73 16.32
C GLU A 155 7.81 0.17 16.18
N TRP A 156 6.64 -0.36 16.53
CA TRP A 156 5.36 0.34 16.35
C TRP A 156 4.97 1.21 17.55
N GLY A 157 5.54 0.94 18.72
CA GLY A 157 5.21 1.65 19.97
C GLY A 157 3.83 1.31 20.52
N TYR A 158 3.20 0.23 20.04
CA TYR A 158 1.91 -0.27 20.51
C TYR A 158 1.80 -1.79 20.31
N LYS A 159 0.75 -2.38 20.91
CA LYS A 159 0.45 -3.82 20.77
C LYS A 159 -0.06 -4.17 19.38
N VAL A 160 0.53 -5.17 18.74
CA VAL A 160 0.24 -5.58 17.36
C VAL A 160 -0.10 -7.06 17.26
N CYS A 161 -0.89 -7.42 16.25
CA CYS A 161 -1.14 -8.82 15.93
C CYS A 161 0.05 -9.45 15.21
N CYS A 162 0.53 -10.56 15.73
CA CYS A 162 1.78 -11.15 15.29
C CYS A 162 1.81 -12.68 15.33
N SER A 163 2.68 -13.27 14.50
CA SER A 163 2.83 -14.72 14.36
C SER A 163 3.49 -15.41 15.56
N THR A 164 4.23 -14.68 16.40
CA THR A 164 4.88 -15.19 17.62
C THR A 164 4.60 -14.30 18.82
N PHE A 165 5.06 -14.72 20.01
CA PHE A 165 4.98 -13.91 21.22
C PHE A 165 5.96 -12.71 21.25
N ASN A 166 6.77 -12.51 20.20
CA ASN A 166 7.80 -11.48 20.17
C ASN A 166 8.05 -11.00 18.74
N CYS A 167 7.84 -9.71 18.49
CA CYS A 167 7.71 -9.16 17.13
C CYS A 167 8.55 -7.91 17.00
N ASN A 168 9.51 -7.97 16.07
CA ASN A 168 10.48 -6.93 15.80
C ASN A 168 10.06 -6.09 14.61
#